data_AF-A0A094FSP2-F1
#
_entry.id   AF-A0A094FSP2-F1
#
_cell.length_a   1.000
_cell.length_b   1.000
_cell.length_c   1.000
_cell.angle_alpha   90.00
_cell.angle_beta   90.00
_cell.angle_gamma   90.00
#
_symmetry.space_group_name_H-M   'P 1'
#
loop_
_entity.id
_entity.type
_entity.pdbx_description
1 polymer ?
#
loop_
_entity_poly.entity_id
_entity_poly.type
_entity_poly.pdbx_seq_one_letter_code
_entity_poly.pdbx_strand_id
1 'polypeptide(L)'
;MLPPTLSHAALLLPLILSTSATPLAASRSAKTPNCRFAHDYTQASILKNPEPFAQDLLYWEGKFHADNVGYNGNNGMTFDGTLLDQVTGLPTKKNAFSAASKESLQFMLYAHAISGSADAARFLSPDKPSAAPLIAADILEVKLKTYLKFNETYPGFGGLLPWFANAEGSDSIEPTWDWVNRVPALDNGELLWAVYGAIQAMEKSSDTSFQQLAHKWQKWLDFTKTTLPIMFYNGGGRVCASTAIANQSLPVSHPNQTYICEDPTYILDDPYEGELVTWWLHFFGGFSSAEKLKLWEVKRAKMKSVDWKEGSKGPATVLQGYWFSAHEPWKVLEMPYFDVDIVKQVYRNGEVVRTCHSAANKIPGMYASVNNATDPVTGEIQGYISATGIQSVASQNVTESYMITPYSSYPVMLFSKKVGLAWWHNMVGSKKGQNPYGSTEGSRIDGTLVSSFVSWDSKITTVVAMLGGVQDLVRDRMKSEGVYNEFKDVLKREYNMVFKNVKGNNVDFCLPTAQIPEKGLVDYTKCN
;
A
#
# COMPACT_ATOMS: atom_id res chain seq x y z
N MET A 1 56.50 -62.58 -29.97
CA MET A 1 57.45 -62.62 -28.84
C MET A 1 57.31 -61.32 -28.05
N LEU A 2 57.53 -61.40 -26.74
CA LEU A 2 57.42 -60.38 -25.66
C LEU A 2 58.26 -59.07 -25.90
N PRO A 3 58.12 -58.02 -25.05
CA PRO A 3 58.04 -56.56 -25.33
C PRO A 3 59.43 -55.85 -25.11
N PRO A 4 59.65 -54.53 -24.77
CA PRO A 4 58.77 -53.42 -24.28
C PRO A 4 59.01 -51.99 -24.87
N THR A 5 58.11 -51.03 -24.56
CA THR A 5 58.45 -49.73 -23.92
C THR A 5 57.22 -48.87 -23.58
N LEU A 6 57.05 -48.67 -22.26
CA LEU A 6 56.59 -47.52 -21.48
C LEU A 6 55.50 -46.55 -22.02
N SER A 7 54.37 -46.62 -21.31
CA SER A 7 53.23 -45.72 -21.22
C SER A 7 53.55 -44.42 -20.45
N HIS A 8 53.00 -43.28 -20.89
CA HIS A 8 52.64 -42.15 -20.04
C HIS A 8 51.21 -41.71 -20.42
N ALA A 9 50.22 -42.24 -19.72
CA ALA A 9 48.86 -41.71 -19.71
C ALA A 9 48.74 -40.73 -18.54
N ALA A 10 48.51 -39.44 -18.85
CA ALA A 10 48.16 -38.45 -17.85
C ALA A 10 46.70 -38.66 -17.41
N LEU A 11 46.51 -39.09 -16.16
CA LEU A 11 45.22 -39.05 -15.47
C LEU A 11 44.84 -37.58 -15.23
N LEU A 12 43.77 -37.11 -15.85
CA LEU A 12 43.01 -35.95 -15.40
C LEU A 12 42.10 -36.39 -14.26
N LEU A 13 42.48 -36.10 -13.01
CA LEU A 13 41.56 -36.13 -11.87
C LEU A 13 40.70 -34.85 -11.87
N PRO A 14 39.37 -34.93 -11.66
CA PRO A 14 38.56 -33.75 -11.41
C PRO A 14 38.85 -33.24 -9.99
N LEU A 15 39.24 -31.97 -9.90
CA LEU A 15 39.35 -31.24 -8.64
C LEU A 15 37.93 -31.06 -8.08
N ILE A 16 37.53 -31.89 -7.12
CA ILE A 16 36.33 -31.66 -6.31
C ILE A 16 36.69 -30.55 -5.33
N LEU A 17 36.32 -29.31 -5.67
CA LEU A 17 36.31 -28.19 -4.73
C LEU A 17 35.18 -28.44 -3.73
N SER A 18 35.51 -29.00 -2.58
CA SER A 18 34.66 -28.98 -1.41
C SER A 18 34.52 -27.54 -0.92
N THR A 19 33.46 -26.86 -1.36
CA THR A 19 33.01 -25.65 -0.69
C THR A 19 32.54 -26.04 0.70
N SER A 20 33.37 -25.77 1.69
CA SER A 20 32.98 -25.77 3.10
C SER A 20 31.83 -24.79 3.25
N ALA A 21 30.61 -25.33 3.35
CA ALA A 21 29.45 -24.59 3.77
C ALA A 21 29.77 -24.02 5.15
N THR A 22 30.02 -22.71 5.22
CA THR A 22 29.93 -21.97 6.47
C THR A 22 28.53 -22.24 7.03
N PRO A 23 28.42 -22.82 8.25
CA PRO A 23 27.11 -23.04 8.83
C PRO A 23 26.41 -21.69 8.89
N LEU A 24 25.16 -21.64 8.41
CA LEU A 24 24.24 -20.53 8.67
C LEU A 24 24.39 -20.24 10.16
N ALA A 25 24.92 -19.07 10.50
CA ALA A 25 24.99 -18.63 11.87
C ALA A 25 23.57 -18.76 12.43
N ALA A 26 23.39 -19.64 13.40
CA ALA A 26 22.14 -19.76 14.13
C ALA A 26 21.80 -18.35 14.62
N SER A 27 20.77 -17.76 14.00
CA SER A 27 20.28 -16.42 14.31
C SER A 27 20.02 -16.38 15.81
N ARG A 28 20.87 -15.68 16.57
CA ARG A 28 20.55 -15.32 17.95
C ARG A 28 19.15 -14.72 17.92
N SER A 29 18.25 -15.21 18.76
CA SER A 29 16.94 -14.60 19.00
C SER A 29 17.17 -13.10 19.16
N ALA A 30 16.72 -12.32 18.18
CA ALA A 30 16.81 -10.88 18.23
C ALA A 30 15.99 -10.44 19.43
N LYS A 31 16.63 -9.78 20.40
CA LYS A 31 15.97 -9.28 21.60
C LYS A 31 14.73 -8.48 21.17
N THR A 32 13.57 -8.81 21.76
CA THR A 32 12.33 -8.06 21.53
C THR A 32 12.56 -6.57 21.82
N PRO A 33 12.30 -5.67 20.86
CA PRO A 33 12.46 -4.23 21.08
C PRO A 33 11.42 -3.72 22.08
N ASN A 34 11.73 -2.61 22.75
CA ASN A 34 10.77 -1.94 23.63
C ASN A 34 9.54 -1.49 22.83
N CYS A 35 8.34 -1.51 23.41
CA CYS A 35 7.16 -1.00 22.70
C CYS A 35 7.31 0.47 22.32
N ARG A 36 7.83 1.26 23.26
CA ARG A 36 8.14 2.67 23.09
C ARG A 36 9.54 2.91 22.48
N PHE A 37 9.94 2.09 21.50
CA PHE A 37 11.30 2.12 20.96
C PHE A 37 11.68 3.45 20.30
N ALA A 38 10.73 4.31 19.90
CA ALA A 38 11.10 5.55 19.20
C ALA A 38 12.05 6.42 20.04
N HIS A 39 11.91 6.42 21.36
CA HIS A 39 12.79 7.16 22.27
C HIS A 39 14.19 6.54 22.45
N ASP A 40 14.39 5.29 22.01
CA ASP A 40 15.70 4.64 22.00
C ASP A 40 16.59 5.17 20.85
N TYR A 41 16.00 5.95 19.93
CA TYR A 41 16.67 6.51 18.76
C TYR A 41 16.65 8.03 18.77
N THR A 42 17.62 8.62 18.06
CA THR A 42 17.64 10.04 17.74
C THR A 42 17.47 10.20 16.23
N GLN A 43 17.01 11.37 15.78
CA GLN A 43 17.01 11.69 14.35
C GLN A 43 18.39 11.47 13.71
N ALA A 44 19.47 11.86 14.40
CA ALA A 44 20.83 11.68 13.91
C ALA A 44 21.23 10.20 13.77
N SER A 45 20.83 9.32 14.72
CA SER A 45 21.12 7.90 14.63
C SER A 45 20.38 7.23 13.47
N ILE A 46 19.11 7.60 13.23
CA ILE A 46 18.33 7.09 12.09
C ILE A 46 18.95 7.52 10.76
N LEU A 47 19.38 8.78 10.65
CA LEU A 47 20.01 9.29 9.43
C LEU A 47 21.37 8.63 9.15
N LYS A 48 22.10 8.25 10.21
CA LYS A 48 23.37 7.54 10.11
C LYS A 48 23.19 6.06 9.73
N ASN A 49 22.24 5.39 10.36
CA ASN A 49 21.91 3.99 10.09
C ASN A 49 20.40 3.75 10.35
N PRO A 50 19.57 3.71 9.30
CA PRO A 50 18.13 3.55 9.46
C PRO A 50 17.69 2.12 9.80
N GLU A 51 18.55 1.11 9.59
CA GLU A 51 18.13 -0.30 9.65
C GLU A 51 17.68 -0.76 11.04
N PRO A 52 18.39 -0.47 12.16
CA PRO A 52 17.90 -0.91 13.47
C PRO A 52 16.52 -0.34 13.81
N PHE A 53 16.29 0.94 13.51
CA PHE A 53 14.99 1.59 13.71
C PHE A 53 13.90 0.96 12.82
N ALA A 54 14.23 0.65 11.56
CA ALA A 54 13.33 -0.04 10.64
C ALA A 54 12.95 -1.44 11.14
N GLN A 55 13.89 -2.21 11.70
CA GLN A 55 13.62 -3.55 12.23
C GLN A 55 12.75 -3.54 13.48
N ASP A 56 12.85 -2.49 14.31
CA ASP A 56 11.98 -2.30 15.47
C ASP A 56 10.57 -1.86 15.06
N LEU A 57 10.47 -0.98 14.06
CA LEU A 57 9.21 -0.62 13.41
C LEU A 57 8.51 -1.86 12.88
N LEU A 58 9.18 -2.65 12.01
CA LEU A 58 8.59 -3.83 11.40
C LEU A 58 8.12 -4.85 12.44
N TYR A 59 8.87 -5.03 13.53
CA TYR A 59 8.48 -5.92 14.62
C TYR A 59 7.14 -5.53 15.26
N TRP A 60 6.98 -4.24 15.59
CA TRP A 60 5.81 -3.75 16.29
C TRP A 60 4.61 -3.53 15.38
N GLU A 61 4.82 -3.07 14.15
CA GLU A 61 3.78 -3.06 13.12
C GLU A 61 3.27 -4.49 12.86
N GLY A 62 4.15 -5.49 12.91
CA GLY A 62 3.78 -6.90 12.79
C GLY A 62 2.77 -7.39 13.83
N LYS A 63 2.68 -6.73 14.99
CA LYS A 63 1.69 -7.09 16.02
C LYS A 63 0.26 -6.71 15.64
N PHE A 64 0.07 -5.76 14.72
CA PHE A 64 -1.24 -5.46 14.13
C PHE A 64 -1.78 -6.64 13.30
N HIS A 65 -0.90 -7.46 12.73
CA HIS A 65 -1.27 -8.70 12.05
C HIS A 65 -1.64 -9.78 13.06
N ALA A 66 -2.84 -9.64 13.62
CA ALA A 66 -3.42 -10.57 14.56
C ALA A 66 -4.91 -10.73 14.26
N ASP A 67 -5.42 -11.93 14.57
CA ASP A 67 -6.84 -12.21 14.55
C ASP A 67 -7.59 -11.24 15.49
N ASN A 68 -8.76 -10.77 15.04
CA ASN A 68 -9.58 -9.78 15.74
C ASN A 68 -8.92 -8.41 15.98
N VAL A 69 -7.80 -8.13 15.31
CA VAL A 69 -7.12 -6.83 15.32
C VAL A 69 -7.08 -6.26 13.90
N GLY A 70 -6.24 -6.83 13.03
CA GLY A 70 -6.09 -6.40 11.64
C GLY A 70 -6.90 -7.24 10.65
N TYR A 71 -7.20 -8.49 10.99
CA TYR A 71 -7.96 -9.38 10.10
C TYR A 71 -8.74 -10.43 10.89
N ASN A 72 -9.67 -11.11 10.23
CA ASN A 72 -10.43 -12.23 10.76
C ASN A 72 -9.73 -13.55 10.39
N GLY A 73 -9.28 -14.31 11.38
CA GLY A 73 -8.57 -15.58 11.21
C GLY A 73 -9.40 -16.69 10.59
N ASN A 74 -10.73 -16.63 10.68
CA ASN A 74 -11.62 -17.67 10.16
C ASN A 74 -11.83 -17.58 8.64
N ASN A 75 -11.86 -16.36 8.10
CA ASN A 75 -12.13 -16.12 6.67
C ASN A 75 -10.95 -15.44 5.95
N GLY A 76 -9.88 -15.10 6.68
CA GLY A 76 -8.68 -14.46 6.14
C GLY A 76 -8.89 -13.01 5.67
N MET A 77 -10.07 -12.41 5.85
CA MET A 77 -10.42 -11.07 5.37
C MET A 77 -9.95 -10.00 6.35
N THR A 78 -9.51 -8.86 5.81
CA THR A 78 -9.14 -7.69 6.62
C THR A 78 -10.34 -7.11 7.38
N PHE A 79 -10.06 -6.50 8.53
CA PHE A 79 -10.86 -5.39 9.05
C PHE A 79 -10.22 -4.10 8.54
N ASP A 80 -10.97 -2.99 8.49
CA ASP A 80 -10.41 -1.66 8.30
C ASP A 80 -9.36 -1.36 9.39
N GLY A 81 -9.72 -1.66 10.64
CA GLY A 81 -8.88 -1.43 11.79
C GLY A 81 -9.58 -1.73 13.12
N THR A 82 -8.95 -1.32 14.23
CA THR A 82 -9.53 -1.47 15.57
C THR A 82 -9.26 -0.28 16.47
N LEU A 83 -10.28 0.12 17.24
CA LEU A 83 -10.17 1.11 18.31
C LEU A 83 -9.33 0.54 19.44
N LEU A 84 -8.55 1.43 20.05
CA LEU A 84 -7.73 1.15 21.22
C LEU A 84 -8.32 1.86 22.44
N ASP A 85 -8.27 1.17 23.57
CA ASP A 85 -8.57 1.76 24.87
C ASP A 85 -7.61 2.93 25.13
N GLN A 86 -8.18 4.09 25.44
CA GLN A 86 -7.43 5.34 25.55
C GLN A 86 -6.44 5.35 26.73
N VAL A 87 -6.48 4.39 27.65
CA VAL A 87 -5.53 4.28 28.76
C VAL A 87 -4.49 3.21 28.49
N THR A 88 -4.91 2.03 28.08
CA THR A 88 -4.07 0.84 27.97
C THR A 88 -3.46 0.65 26.59
N GLY A 89 -4.08 1.17 25.53
CA GLY A 89 -3.67 0.93 24.15
C GLY A 89 -4.00 -0.47 23.64
N LEU A 90 -4.86 -1.21 24.35
CA LEU A 90 -5.34 -2.54 23.94
C LEU A 90 -6.62 -2.42 23.11
N PRO A 91 -6.94 -3.41 22.24
CA PRO A 91 -8.10 -3.35 21.37
C PRO A 91 -9.40 -3.34 22.18
N THR A 92 -10.35 -2.52 21.75
CA THR A 92 -11.69 -2.42 22.35
C THR A 92 -12.77 -2.83 21.35
N LYS A 93 -12.85 -2.11 20.24
CA LYS A 93 -13.90 -2.24 19.24
C LYS A 93 -13.30 -2.19 17.84
N LYS A 94 -13.32 -3.32 17.16
CA LYS A 94 -12.94 -3.41 15.76
C LYS A 94 -13.97 -2.74 14.85
N ASN A 95 -13.48 -2.17 13.75
CA ASN A 95 -14.32 -1.80 12.63
C ASN A 95 -14.62 -3.08 11.85
N ALA A 96 -15.80 -3.66 12.08
CA ALA A 96 -16.26 -4.91 11.44
C ALA A 96 -16.66 -4.72 9.96
N PHE A 97 -15.93 -3.87 9.24
CA PHE A 97 -16.02 -3.66 7.81
C PHE A 97 -14.62 -3.48 7.23
N SER A 98 -14.46 -3.66 5.93
CA SER A 98 -13.24 -3.35 5.19
C SER A 98 -13.58 -3.15 3.70
N ALA A 99 -12.57 -2.97 2.86
CA ALA A 99 -12.71 -2.76 1.42
C ALA A 99 -11.52 -3.36 0.66
N ALA A 100 -11.64 -3.44 -0.66
CA ALA A 100 -10.57 -3.92 -1.55
C ALA A 100 -9.25 -3.14 -1.39
N SER A 101 -9.31 -1.87 -0.99
CA SER A 101 -8.15 -1.03 -0.69
C SER A 101 -7.28 -1.61 0.45
N LYS A 102 -7.88 -1.98 1.59
CA LYS A 102 -7.14 -2.63 2.69
C LYS A 102 -6.67 -4.04 2.34
N GLU A 103 -7.47 -4.77 1.56
CA GLU A 103 -7.08 -6.07 1.04
C GLU A 103 -5.80 -5.97 0.19
N SER A 104 -5.67 -4.93 -0.63
CA SER A 104 -4.48 -4.71 -1.47
C SER A 104 -3.19 -4.60 -0.64
N LEU A 105 -3.21 -3.87 0.49
CA LEU A 105 -2.08 -3.77 1.42
C LEU A 105 -1.67 -5.14 1.98
N GLN A 106 -2.66 -5.95 2.37
CA GLN A 106 -2.43 -7.28 2.88
C GLN A 106 -1.83 -8.20 1.81
N PHE A 107 -2.33 -8.15 0.58
CA PHE A 107 -1.76 -8.86 -0.56
C PHE A 107 -0.33 -8.43 -0.85
N MET A 108 -0.04 -7.14 -0.85
CA MET A 108 1.30 -6.62 -1.09
C MET A 108 2.30 -7.11 -0.03
N LEU A 109 1.92 -7.07 1.24
CA LEU A 109 2.72 -7.64 2.33
C LEU A 109 2.97 -9.14 2.13
N TYR A 110 1.93 -9.90 1.79
CA TYR A 110 2.04 -11.35 1.60
C TYR A 110 2.88 -11.72 0.37
N ALA A 111 2.83 -10.93 -0.69
CA ALA A 111 3.69 -11.12 -1.86
C ALA A 111 5.18 -11.07 -1.49
N HIS A 112 5.56 -10.13 -0.61
CA HIS A 112 6.93 -10.05 -0.08
C HIS A 112 7.30 -11.22 0.82
N ALA A 113 6.39 -11.62 1.72
CA ALA A 113 6.60 -12.75 2.61
C ALA A 113 6.82 -14.05 1.83
N ILE A 114 5.98 -14.33 0.84
CA ILE A 114 6.07 -15.50 -0.04
C ILE A 114 7.37 -15.46 -0.87
N SER A 115 7.81 -14.26 -1.27
CA SER A 115 9.09 -14.06 -1.96
C SER A 115 10.33 -14.25 -1.05
N GLY A 116 10.14 -14.54 0.23
CA GLY A 116 11.23 -14.78 1.20
C GLY A 116 11.87 -13.51 1.73
N SER A 117 11.19 -12.37 1.69
CA SER A 117 11.71 -11.11 2.25
C SER A 117 11.94 -11.22 3.76
N ALA A 118 13.17 -10.94 4.20
CA ALA A 118 13.53 -10.94 5.63
C ALA A 118 12.77 -9.87 6.41
N ASP A 119 12.50 -8.71 5.79
CA ASP A 119 11.75 -7.62 6.41
C ASP A 119 10.26 -7.96 6.55
N ALA A 120 9.67 -8.61 5.54
CA ALA A 120 8.30 -9.11 5.65
C ALA A 120 8.21 -10.25 6.70
N ALA A 121 9.24 -11.07 6.82
CA ALA A 121 9.32 -12.10 7.86
C ALA A 121 9.51 -11.48 9.26
N ARG A 122 10.24 -10.37 9.40
CA ARG A 122 10.33 -9.60 10.65
C ARG A 122 8.96 -9.09 11.10
N PHE A 123 8.12 -8.71 10.15
CA PHE A 123 6.74 -8.31 10.41
C PHE A 123 5.85 -9.52 10.76
N LEU A 124 5.76 -10.53 9.89
CA LEU A 124 4.78 -11.62 10.04
C LEU A 124 5.16 -12.70 11.05
N SER A 125 6.44 -13.03 11.17
CA SER A 125 6.91 -14.14 11.99
C SER A 125 8.30 -13.86 12.58
N PRO A 126 8.45 -12.80 13.40
CA PRO A 126 9.76 -12.37 13.91
C PRO A 126 10.50 -13.46 14.69
N ASP A 127 9.76 -14.34 15.37
CA ASP A 127 10.34 -15.42 16.19
C ASP A 127 10.67 -16.68 15.38
N LYS A 128 10.05 -16.84 14.20
CA LYS A 128 10.30 -17.95 13.26
C LYS A 128 10.23 -17.45 11.81
N PRO A 129 11.23 -16.68 11.34
CA PRO A 129 11.16 -16.02 10.02
C PRO A 129 10.88 -16.97 8.84
N SER A 130 11.36 -18.22 8.91
CA SER A 130 11.12 -19.24 7.88
C SER A 130 9.66 -19.67 7.75
N ALA A 131 8.79 -19.35 8.72
CA ALA A 131 7.36 -19.64 8.65
C ALA A 131 6.55 -18.56 7.91
N ALA A 132 7.12 -17.37 7.69
CA ALA A 132 6.39 -16.24 7.09
C ALA A 132 5.80 -16.54 5.70
N PRO A 133 6.50 -17.22 4.76
CA PRO A 133 5.91 -17.59 3.47
C PRO A 133 4.67 -18.47 3.60
N LEU A 134 4.71 -19.47 4.49
CA LEU A 134 3.61 -20.39 4.70
C LEU A 134 2.41 -19.70 5.38
N ILE A 135 2.65 -18.85 6.39
CA ILE A 135 1.59 -18.05 7.02
C ILE A 135 0.85 -17.21 5.99
N ALA A 136 1.58 -16.53 5.11
CA ALA A 136 0.99 -15.71 4.05
C ALA A 136 0.18 -16.58 3.06
N ALA A 137 0.74 -17.71 2.61
CA ALA A 137 0.07 -18.62 1.69
C ALA A 137 -1.22 -19.23 2.28
N ASP A 138 -1.17 -19.67 3.55
CA ASP A 138 -2.32 -20.26 4.24
C ASP A 138 -3.47 -19.24 4.35
N ILE A 139 -3.17 -17.99 4.72
CA ILE A 139 -4.19 -16.94 4.78
C ILE A 139 -4.75 -16.63 3.39
N LEU A 140 -3.90 -16.59 2.36
CA LEU A 140 -4.36 -16.40 0.98
C LEU A 140 -5.23 -17.56 0.47
N GLU A 141 -5.00 -18.80 0.91
CA GLU A 141 -5.88 -19.91 0.57
C GLU A 141 -7.25 -19.80 1.25
N VAL A 142 -7.28 -19.42 2.53
CA VAL A 142 -8.55 -19.18 3.25
C VAL A 142 -9.30 -18.01 2.60
N LYS A 143 -8.61 -16.90 2.36
CA LYS A 143 -9.17 -15.69 1.73
C LYS A 143 -9.81 -16.00 0.38
N LEU A 144 -9.15 -16.81 -0.46
CA LEU A 144 -9.71 -17.17 -1.77
C LEU A 144 -11.05 -17.91 -1.63
N LYS A 145 -11.19 -18.80 -0.64
CA LYS A 145 -12.46 -19.49 -0.39
C LYS A 145 -13.57 -18.50 -0.05
N THR A 146 -13.26 -17.49 0.77
CA THR A 146 -14.22 -16.43 1.11
C THR A 146 -14.58 -15.57 -0.08
N TYR A 147 -13.62 -15.21 -0.94
CA TYR A 147 -13.90 -14.47 -2.19
C TYR A 147 -14.82 -15.26 -3.13
N LEU A 148 -14.57 -16.56 -3.27
CA LEU A 148 -15.40 -17.43 -4.12
C LEU A 148 -16.81 -17.59 -3.55
N LYS A 149 -16.95 -17.75 -2.22
CA LYS A 149 -18.25 -17.80 -1.54
C LYS A 149 -19.03 -16.50 -1.67
N PHE A 150 -18.34 -15.35 -1.55
CA PHE A 150 -18.93 -14.03 -1.79
C PHE A 150 -19.42 -13.91 -3.24
N ASN A 151 -18.61 -14.28 -4.23
CA ASN A 151 -19.00 -14.23 -5.63
C ASN A 151 -20.14 -15.20 -5.99
N GLU A 152 -20.22 -16.36 -5.34
CA GLU A 152 -21.35 -17.29 -5.49
C GLU A 152 -22.65 -16.68 -4.94
N THR A 153 -22.58 -15.99 -3.80
CA THR A 153 -23.75 -15.40 -3.11
C THR A 153 -24.19 -14.08 -3.77
N TYR A 154 -23.23 -13.27 -4.24
CA TYR A 154 -23.45 -11.95 -4.82
C TYR A 154 -22.76 -11.81 -6.19
N PRO A 155 -23.18 -12.61 -7.19
CA PRO A 155 -22.50 -12.68 -8.49
C PRO A 155 -22.62 -11.39 -9.31
N GLY A 156 -23.51 -10.47 -8.94
CA GLY A 156 -23.64 -9.16 -9.60
C GLY A 156 -22.43 -8.26 -9.41
N PHE A 157 -21.58 -8.53 -8.42
CA PHE A 157 -20.28 -7.86 -8.25
C PHE A 157 -19.20 -8.36 -9.21
N GLY A 158 -19.45 -9.42 -9.99
CA GLY A 158 -18.53 -9.87 -11.03
C GLY A 158 -17.13 -10.23 -10.53
N GLY A 159 -17.03 -10.78 -9.32
CA GLY A 159 -15.76 -11.15 -8.67
C GLY A 159 -15.06 -10.01 -7.93
N LEU A 160 -15.57 -8.79 -8.00
CA LEU A 160 -15.03 -7.61 -7.32
C LEU A 160 -15.65 -7.45 -5.92
N LEU A 161 -15.09 -6.57 -5.10
CA LEU A 161 -15.56 -6.34 -3.73
C LEU A 161 -16.16 -4.94 -3.55
N PRO A 162 -17.34 -4.82 -2.91
CA PRO A 162 -17.78 -3.55 -2.34
C PRO A 162 -16.98 -3.25 -1.07
N TRP A 163 -17.37 -2.20 -0.33
CA TRP A 163 -17.07 -2.18 1.10
C TRP A 163 -17.91 -3.26 1.77
N PHE A 164 -17.26 -4.18 2.46
CA PHE A 164 -17.88 -5.39 2.99
C PHE A 164 -17.87 -5.39 4.52
N ALA A 165 -18.97 -5.85 5.11
CA ALA A 165 -19.03 -6.23 6.50
C ALA A 165 -18.27 -7.55 6.69
N ASN A 166 -17.48 -7.60 7.75
CA ASN A 166 -16.69 -8.76 8.15
C ASN A 166 -16.97 -8.96 9.64
N ALA A 167 -17.94 -9.82 9.97
CA ALA A 167 -18.28 -10.09 11.36
C ALA A 167 -17.24 -11.02 12.02
N GLU A 168 -17.01 -10.83 13.33
CA GLU A 168 -16.14 -11.72 14.11
C GLU A 168 -16.59 -13.17 14.01
N GLY A 169 -15.63 -14.07 13.82
CA GLY A 169 -15.89 -15.50 13.78
C GLY A 169 -16.63 -15.97 12.52
N SER A 170 -17.11 -15.06 11.66
CA SER A 170 -17.77 -15.40 10.41
C SER A 170 -16.79 -16.02 9.40
N ASP A 171 -17.26 -17.01 8.65
CA ASP A 171 -16.56 -17.59 7.50
C ASP A 171 -16.90 -16.86 6.17
N SER A 172 -17.77 -15.85 6.25
CA SER A 172 -18.37 -15.14 5.10
C SER A 172 -18.29 -13.62 5.27
N ILE A 173 -18.43 -12.92 4.16
CA ILE A 173 -18.57 -11.46 4.10
C ILE A 173 -19.85 -11.10 3.34
N GLU A 174 -20.37 -9.92 3.60
CA GLU A 174 -21.53 -9.33 2.91
C GLU A 174 -21.26 -7.85 2.62
N PRO A 175 -21.91 -7.22 1.64
CA PRO A 175 -21.79 -5.78 1.47
C PRO A 175 -22.24 -5.06 2.75
N THR A 176 -21.53 -4.00 3.13
CA THR A 176 -22.05 -3.07 4.14
C THR A 176 -23.39 -2.49 3.67
N TRP A 177 -24.24 -2.07 4.62
CA TRP A 177 -25.62 -1.64 4.30
C TRP A 177 -25.66 -0.49 3.28
N ASP A 178 -24.67 0.39 3.30
CA ASP A 178 -24.52 1.52 2.39
C ASP A 178 -23.86 1.14 1.07
N TRP A 179 -23.32 -0.07 0.92
CA TRP A 179 -22.71 -0.58 -0.31
C TRP A 179 -23.44 -1.79 -0.92
N VAL A 180 -24.63 -2.11 -0.43
CA VAL A 180 -25.54 -3.03 -1.12
C VAL A 180 -25.78 -2.50 -2.54
N ASN A 181 -25.58 -3.34 -3.55
CA ASN A 181 -25.70 -2.99 -4.97
C ASN A 181 -24.76 -1.86 -5.44
N ARG A 182 -23.64 -1.61 -4.77
CA ARG A 182 -22.70 -0.54 -5.14
C ARG A 182 -21.27 -1.06 -5.07
N VAL A 183 -20.44 -0.72 -6.05
CA VAL A 183 -19.06 -1.21 -6.10
C VAL A 183 -18.09 -0.09 -6.52
N PRO A 184 -17.03 0.18 -5.74
CA PRO A 184 -16.05 1.20 -6.08
C PRO A 184 -15.02 0.65 -7.06
N ALA A 185 -14.68 1.45 -8.06
CA ALA A 185 -13.63 1.10 -9.01
C ALA A 185 -12.24 1.23 -8.37
N LEU A 186 -12.00 2.34 -7.66
CA LEU A 186 -10.69 2.72 -7.12
C LEU A 186 -10.09 1.61 -6.25
N ASP A 187 -10.80 1.20 -5.20
CA ASP A 187 -10.35 0.17 -4.25
C ASP A 187 -10.07 -1.17 -4.96
N ASN A 188 -10.88 -1.53 -5.95
CA ASN A 188 -10.66 -2.75 -6.72
C ASN A 188 -9.46 -2.63 -7.66
N GLY A 189 -9.16 -1.45 -8.20
CA GLY A 189 -7.93 -1.21 -8.95
C GLY A 189 -6.68 -1.55 -8.15
N GLU A 190 -6.64 -1.12 -6.89
CA GLU A 190 -5.57 -1.44 -5.95
C GLU A 190 -5.50 -2.95 -5.69
N LEU A 191 -6.62 -3.59 -5.37
CA LEU A 191 -6.63 -5.02 -5.12
C LEU A 191 -6.13 -5.86 -6.30
N LEU A 192 -6.53 -5.50 -7.53
CA LEU A 192 -6.20 -6.28 -8.72
C LEU A 192 -4.69 -6.30 -8.99
N TRP A 193 -3.99 -5.18 -8.85
CA TRP A 193 -2.55 -5.11 -9.08
C TRP A 193 -1.76 -5.73 -7.92
N ALA A 194 -2.24 -5.60 -6.68
CA ALA A 194 -1.67 -6.31 -5.54
C ALA A 194 -1.77 -7.85 -5.71
N VAL A 195 -2.92 -8.37 -6.14
CA VAL A 195 -3.10 -9.79 -6.46
C VAL A 195 -2.21 -10.20 -7.63
N TYR A 196 -2.11 -9.38 -8.69
CA TYR A 196 -1.23 -9.62 -9.83
C TYR A 196 0.24 -9.79 -9.40
N GLY A 197 0.72 -8.94 -8.47
CA GLY A 197 2.05 -9.06 -7.86
C GLY A 197 2.20 -10.31 -6.98
N ALA A 198 1.19 -10.64 -6.16
CA ALA A 198 1.20 -11.82 -5.30
C ALA A 198 1.22 -13.14 -6.09
N ILE A 199 0.50 -13.22 -7.21
CA ILE A 199 0.57 -14.38 -8.11
C ILE A 199 1.99 -14.55 -8.65
N GLN A 200 2.64 -13.46 -9.09
CA GLN A 200 4.03 -13.53 -9.55
C GLN A 200 4.98 -14.02 -8.46
N ALA A 201 4.80 -13.59 -7.20
CA ALA A 201 5.58 -14.07 -6.07
C ALA A 201 5.40 -15.59 -5.85
N MET A 202 4.15 -16.06 -5.84
CA MET A 202 3.83 -17.48 -5.66
C MET A 202 4.35 -18.35 -6.81
N GLU A 203 4.24 -17.90 -8.07
CA GLU A 203 4.74 -18.62 -9.25
C GLU A 203 6.27 -18.74 -9.26
N LYS A 204 6.99 -17.72 -8.75
CA LYS A 204 8.45 -17.75 -8.64
C LYS A 204 8.96 -18.60 -7.48
N SER A 205 8.10 -18.97 -6.54
CA SER A 205 8.47 -19.87 -5.46
C SER A 205 8.87 -21.25 -6.02
N SER A 206 9.81 -21.92 -5.36
CA SER A 206 10.10 -23.33 -5.62
C SER A 206 9.08 -24.28 -4.98
N ASP A 207 8.16 -23.77 -4.17
CA ASP A 207 7.11 -24.55 -3.52
C ASP A 207 5.92 -24.77 -4.48
N THR A 208 5.67 -26.03 -4.84
CA THR A 208 4.60 -26.41 -5.77
C THR A 208 3.20 -26.12 -5.22
N SER A 209 3.02 -26.08 -3.90
CA SER A 209 1.73 -25.71 -3.29
C SER A 209 1.44 -24.21 -3.51
N PHE A 210 2.46 -23.36 -3.44
CA PHE A 210 2.31 -21.92 -3.71
C PHE A 210 2.00 -21.69 -5.19
N GLN A 211 2.68 -22.38 -6.09
CA GLN A 211 2.39 -22.32 -7.52
C GLN A 211 0.93 -22.75 -7.83
N GLN A 212 0.44 -23.80 -7.17
CA GLN A 212 -0.97 -24.21 -7.29
C GLN A 212 -1.94 -23.16 -6.77
N LEU A 213 -1.64 -22.53 -5.62
CA LEU A 213 -2.43 -21.43 -5.09
C LEU A 213 -2.43 -20.22 -6.04
N ALA A 214 -1.30 -19.92 -6.67
CA ALA A 214 -1.16 -18.88 -7.69
C ALA A 214 -2.14 -19.13 -8.85
N HIS A 215 -2.23 -20.36 -9.35
CA HIS A 215 -3.18 -20.71 -10.41
C HIS A 215 -4.65 -20.53 -9.99
N LYS A 216 -4.99 -20.76 -8.71
CA LYS A 216 -6.36 -20.53 -8.22
C LYS A 216 -6.67 -19.03 -8.16
N TRP A 217 -5.74 -18.21 -7.64
CA TRP A 217 -5.88 -16.75 -7.64
C TRP A 217 -5.90 -16.16 -9.05
N GLN A 218 -5.13 -16.73 -9.99
CA GLN A 218 -5.14 -16.35 -11.40
C GLN A 218 -6.54 -16.51 -12.01
N LYS A 219 -7.25 -17.59 -11.70
CA LYS A 219 -8.63 -17.79 -12.19
C LYS A 219 -9.59 -16.71 -11.68
N TRP A 220 -9.48 -16.33 -10.41
CA TRP A 220 -10.24 -15.20 -9.86
C TRP A 220 -9.87 -13.90 -10.59
N LEU A 221 -8.58 -13.62 -10.74
CA LEU A 221 -8.09 -12.42 -11.39
C LEU A 221 -8.53 -12.32 -12.86
N ASP A 222 -8.46 -13.43 -13.60
CA ASP A 222 -8.90 -13.50 -14.99
C ASP A 222 -10.41 -13.31 -15.14
N PHE A 223 -11.21 -13.76 -14.17
CA PHE A 223 -12.66 -13.50 -14.17
C PHE A 223 -12.95 -12.00 -14.13
N THR A 224 -12.21 -11.23 -13.31
CA THR A 224 -12.36 -9.77 -13.24
C THR A 224 -12.03 -9.06 -14.55
N LYS A 225 -11.11 -9.59 -15.38
CA LYS A 225 -10.81 -9.04 -16.71
C LYS A 225 -12.03 -9.06 -17.63
N THR A 226 -12.94 -10.01 -17.44
CA THR A 226 -14.16 -10.17 -18.25
C THR A 226 -15.33 -9.33 -17.76
N THR A 227 -15.38 -9.01 -16.47
CA THR A 227 -16.52 -8.34 -15.83
C THR A 227 -16.27 -6.85 -15.61
N LEU A 228 -15.06 -6.44 -15.24
CA LEU A 228 -14.73 -5.04 -14.94
C LEU A 228 -15.06 -4.07 -16.09
N PRO A 229 -14.79 -4.39 -17.38
CA PRO A 229 -15.18 -3.53 -18.49
C PRO A 229 -16.70 -3.35 -18.59
N ILE A 230 -17.49 -4.39 -18.32
CA ILE A 230 -18.96 -4.32 -18.36
C ILE A 230 -19.47 -3.39 -17.25
N MET A 231 -18.84 -3.47 -16.07
CA MET A 231 -19.32 -2.81 -14.86
C MET A 231 -18.93 -1.33 -14.77
N PHE A 232 -17.74 -0.96 -15.27
CA PHE A 232 -17.17 0.37 -14.99
C PHE A 232 -16.94 1.22 -16.23
N TYR A 233 -16.87 0.62 -17.42
CA TYR A 233 -16.59 1.39 -18.63
C TYR A 233 -17.86 2.00 -19.20
N ASN A 234 -18.01 3.32 -19.08
CA ASN A 234 -19.19 4.06 -19.52
C ASN A 234 -19.03 4.70 -20.91
N GLY A 235 -18.11 4.15 -21.72
CA GLY A 235 -17.82 4.63 -23.07
C GLY A 235 -17.00 5.93 -23.13
N GLY A 236 -16.39 6.20 -24.29
CA GLY A 236 -15.70 7.47 -24.55
C GLY A 236 -14.51 7.75 -23.63
N GLY A 237 -13.88 6.71 -23.09
CA GLY A 237 -12.80 6.81 -22.11
C GLY A 237 -13.27 7.00 -20.66
N ARG A 238 -14.57 7.14 -20.40
CA ARG A 238 -15.11 7.42 -19.06
C ARG A 238 -15.20 6.13 -18.25
N VAL A 239 -14.69 6.17 -17.02
CA VAL A 239 -14.70 5.05 -16.08
C VAL A 239 -15.44 5.48 -14.82
N CYS A 240 -16.51 4.78 -14.44
CA CYS A 240 -17.26 5.11 -13.23
C CYS A 240 -16.35 5.03 -11.99
N ALA A 241 -16.41 6.03 -11.10
CA ALA A 241 -15.72 5.92 -9.81
C ALA A 241 -16.41 4.90 -8.90
N SER A 242 -17.74 4.87 -8.94
CA SER A 242 -18.59 3.85 -8.35
C SER A 242 -19.72 3.49 -9.31
N THR A 243 -20.12 2.22 -9.30
CA THR A 243 -21.18 1.68 -10.14
C THR A 243 -22.34 1.19 -9.27
N ALA A 244 -23.55 1.67 -9.58
CA ALA A 244 -24.79 1.07 -9.12
C ALA A 244 -25.09 -0.20 -9.93
N ILE A 245 -25.40 -1.28 -9.21
CA ILE A 245 -25.75 -2.60 -9.73
C ILE A 245 -27.27 -2.75 -9.61
N ALA A 246 -27.96 -3.23 -10.65
CA ALA A 246 -29.41 -3.39 -10.55
C ALA A 246 -29.82 -4.36 -9.44
N ASN A 247 -29.13 -5.50 -9.35
CA ASN A 247 -29.32 -6.48 -8.29
C ASN A 247 -28.07 -7.36 -8.11
N GLN A 248 -27.39 -7.23 -6.99
CA GLN A 248 -26.17 -7.98 -6.67
C GLN A 248 -26.35 -9.51 -6.65
N SER A 249 -27.57 -10.02 -6.49
CA SER A 249 -27.86 -11.47 -6.52
C SER A 249 -28.02 -12.02 -7.94
N LEU A 250 -28.13 -11.16 -8.97
CA LEU A 250 -28.19 -11.60 -10.36
C LEU A 250 -26.77 -11.67 -10.96
N PRO A 251 -26.42 -12.72 -11.72
CA PRO A 251 -25.15 -12.77 -12.44
C PRO A 251 -24.94 -11.58 -13.39
N VAL A 252 -23.68 -11.23 -13.66
CA VAL A 252 -23.30 -10.14 -14.59
C VAL A 252 -23.98 -10.26 -15.95
N SER A 253 -24.12 -11.48 -16.46
CA SER A 253 -24.72 -11.78 -17.77
C SER A 253 -26.26 -11.90 -17.76
N HIS A 254 -26.91 -11.74 -16.61
CA HIS A 254 -28.35 -11.91 -16.51
C HIS A 254 -29.09 -10.82 -17.30
N PRO A 255 -30.15 -11.13 -18.07
CA PRO A 255 -30.84 -10.14 -18.92
C PRO A 255 -31.41 -8.91 -18.19
N ASN A 256 -31.76 -9.06 -16.91
CA ASN A 256 -32.26 -7.96 -16.06
C ASN A 256 -31.14 -7.26 -15.26
N GLN A 257 -29.87 -7.64 -15.44
CA GLN A 257 -28.75 -7.00 -14.77
C GLN A 257 -28.34 -5.74 -15.54
N THR A 258 -28.12 -4.64 -14.83
CA THR A 258 -27.58 -3.40 -15.40
C THR A 258 -26.55 -2.77 -14.47
N TYR A 259 -25.66 -1.99 -15.06
CA TYR A 259 -24.57 -1.28 -14.40
C TYR A 259 -24.59 0.17 -14.85
N ILE A 260 -24.64 1.11 -13.89
CA ILE A 260 -24.74 2.54 -14.15
C ILE A 260 -23.75 3.27 -13.24
N CYS A 261 -22.99 4.24 -13.76
CA CYS A 261 -22.20 5.11 -12.90
C CYS A 261 -23.12 5.83 -11.90
N GLU A 262 -22.85 5.73 -10.61
CA GLU A 262 -23.70 6.37 -9.57
C GLU A 262 -23.80 7.88 -9.76
N ASP A 263 -22.67 8.50 -10.07
CA ASP A 263 -22.58 9.88 -10.52
C ASP A 263 -21.86 9.90 -11.87
N PRO A 264 -22.56 10.26 -12.96
CA PRO A 264 -21.94 10.28 -14.28
C PRO A 264 -20.87 11.36 -14.41
N THR A 265 -20.81 12.35 -13.51
CA THR A 265 -19.82 13.43 -13.48
C THR A 265 -18.60 13.11 -12.62
N TYR A 266 -18.74 12.18 -11.67
CA TYR A 266 -17.65 11.68 -10.83
C TYR A 266 -17.08 10.38 -11.41
N ILE A 267 -16.05 10.53 -12.23
CA ILE A 267 -15.37 9.45 -12.95
C ILE A 267 -13.90 9.35 -12.52
N LEU A 268 -13.23 8.23 -12.82
CA LEU A 268 -11.80 8.03 -12.56
C LEU A 268 -10.91 8.69 -13.63
N ASP A 269 -10.99 10.02 -13.74
CA ASP A 269 -10.28 10.83 -14.73
C ASP A 269 -9.06 11.58 -14.16
N ASP A 270 -8.67 11.33 -12.91
CA ASP A 270 -7.50 11.95 -12.29
C ASP A 270 -6.28 11.01 -12.24
N PRO A 271 -5.07 11.55 -11.96
CA PRO A 271 -3.84 10.76 -11.93
C PRO A 271 -3.52 10.22 -10.53
N TYR A 272 -4.51 9.96 -9.66
CA TYR A 272 -4.28 9.40 -8.33
C TYR A 272 -4.50 7.88 -8.33
N GLU A 273 -5.04 7.31 -7.26
CA GLU A 273 -5.16 5.86 -7.04
C GLU A 273 -6.02 5.18 -8.14
N GLY A 274 -7.11 5.83 -8.55
CA GLY A 274 -8.04 5.32 -9.57
C GLY A 274 -7.41 5.10 -10.97
N GLU A 275 -6.22 5.64 -11.22
CA GLU A 275 -5.47 5.35 -12.46
C GLU A 275 -5.10 3.86 -12.59
N LEU A 276 -5.04 3.11 -11.49
CA LEU A 276 -4.83 1.66 -11.50
C LEU A 276 -5.93 0.90 -12.27
N VAL A 277 -7.18 1.33 -12.16
CA VAL A 277 -8.31 0.78 -12.94
C VAL A 277 -8.18 1.15 -14.41
N THR A 278 -7.70 2.36 -14.70
CA THR A 278 -7.44 2.81 -16.08
C THR A 278 -6.48 1.86 -16.76
N TRP A 279 -5.39 1.45 -16.08
CA TRP A 279 -4.46 0.46 -16.61
C TRP A 279 -5.07 -0.92 -16.78
N TRP A 280 -5.88 -1.37 -15.82
CA TRP A 280 -6.55 -2.66 -15.92
C TRP A 280 -7.43 -2.74 -17.18
N LEU A 281 -8.23 -1.70 -17.41
CA LEU A 281 -9.05 -1.57 -18.62
C LEU A 281 -8.20 -1.43 -19.89
N HIS A 282 -7.12 -0.65 -19.84
CA HIS A 282 -6.22 -0.45 -20.98
C HIS A 282 -5.58 -1.76 -21.45
N PHE A 283 -5.14 -2.63 -20.54
CA PHE A 283 -4.50 -3.89 -20.90
C PHE A 283 -5.50 -5.03 -21.14
N PHE A 284 -6.50 -5.15 -20.28
CA PHE A 284 -7.33 -6.35 -20.20
C PHE A 284 -8.80 -6.12 -20.56
N GLY A 285 -9.19 -4.88 -20.88
CA GLY A 285 -10.58 -4.55 -21.22
C GLY A 285 -11.05 -4.95 -22.62
N GLY A 286 -10.17 -5.53 -23.45
CA GLY A 286 -10.52 -5.92 -24.82
C GLY A 286 -10.75 -4.75 -25.79
N PHE A 287 -10.21 -3.57 -25.46
CA PHE A 287 -10.44 -2.34 -26.20
C PHE A 287 -9.54 -2.19 -27.44
N SER A 288 -10.10 -1.57 -28.49
CA SER A 288 -9.33 -1.13 -29.65
C SER A 288 -8.32 -0.05 -29.27
N SER A 289 -7.26 0.15 -30.08
CA SER A 289 -6.26 1.21 -29.81
C SER A 289 -6.87 2.61 -29.71
N ALA A 290 -7.92 2.91 -30.50
CA ALA A 290 -8.63 4.18 -30.43
C ALA A 290 -9.37 4.34 -29.10
N GLU A 291 -9.97 3.26 -28.62
CA GLU A 291 -10.71 3.29 -27.36
C GLU A 291 -9.78 3.35 -26.15
N LYS A 292 -8.66 2.63 -26.19
CA LYS A 292 -7.58 2.78 -25.21
C LYS A 292 -7.08 4.23 -25.13
N LEU A 293 -6.90 4.90 -26.26
CA LEU A 293 -6.46 6.29 -26.28
C LEU A 293 -7.45 7.22 -25.56
N LYS A 294 -8.76 6.98 -25.68
CA LYS A 294 -9.77 7.80 -25.01
C LYS A 294 -9.67 7.73 -23.48
N LEU A 295 -9.29 6.58 -22.91
CA LEU A 295 -9.03 6.46 -21.46
C LEU A 295 -8.00 7.50 -20.99
N TRP A 296 -6.98 7.77 -21.81
CA TRP A 296 -5.95 8.76 -21.48
C TRP A 296 -6.39 10.18 -21.81
N GLU A 297 -7.12 10.38 -22.91
CA GLU A 297 -7.62 11.69 -23.32
C GLU A 297 -8.49 12.36 -22.26
N VAL A 298 -9.42 11.61 -21.63
CA VAL A 298 -10.27 12.15 -20.59
C VAL A 298 -9.48 12.57 -19.33
N LYS A 299 -8.34 11.91 -19.08
CA LYS A 299 -7.50 12.15 -17.89
C LYS A 299 -6.60 13.37 -18.01
N ARG A 300 -6.20 13.74 -19.23
CA ARG A 300 -5.25 14.83 -19.49
C ARG A 300 -5.64 16.15 -18.84
N ALA A 301 -6.94 16.44 -18.73
CA ALA A 301 -7.43 17.69 -18.16
C ALA A 301 -7.09 17.84 -16.66
N LYS A 302 -6.98 16.73 -15.92
CA LYS A 302 -6.63 16.70 -14.49
C LYS A 302 -5.15 16.46 -14.23
N MET A 303 -4.38 16.07 -15.24
CA MET A 303 -2.93 15.96 -15.13
C MET A 303 -2.26 17.33 -15.28
N LYS A 304 -1.98 17.99 -14.15
CA LYS A 304 -1.48 19.38 -14.13
C LYS A 304 -0.10 19.49 -13.48
N SER A 305 0.77 20.30 -14.12
CA SER A 305 2.07 20.68 -13.57
C SER A 305 1.94 21.98 -12.79
N VAL A 306 2.36 21.97 -11.52
CA VAL A 306 2.39 23.17 -10.66
C VAL A 306 3.78 23.34 -10.03
N ASP A 307 4.22 24.58 -9.87
CA ASP A 307 5.49 24.90 -9.22
C ASP A 307 5.23 25.29 -7.76
N TRP A 308 5.84 24.55 -6.85
CA TRP A 308 5.87 24.90 -5.43
C TRP A 308 7.09 25.76 -5.11
N LYS A 309 6.88 26.78 -4.27
CA LYS A 309 7.96 27.57 -3.67
C LYS A 309 7.50 28.08 -2.31
N GLU A 310 8.34 27.92 -1.30
CA GLU A 310 8.05 28.38 0.06
C GLU A 310 9.32 28.87 0.75
N GLY A 311 9.31 30.14 1.16
CA GLY A 311 10.51 30.80 1.65
C GLY A 311 11.69 30.70 0.67
N SER A 312 12.82 30.18 1.15
CA SER A 312 14.03 29.93 0.34
C SER A 312 14.08 28.54 -0.31
N LYS A 313 13.04 27.71 -0.14
CA LYS A 313 12.95 26.37 -0.71
C LYS A 313 12.15 26.40 -2.02
N GLY A 314 12.58 25.60 -2.99
CA GLY A 314 12.05 25.59 -4.35
C GLY A 314 12.72 26.62 -5.28
N PRO A 315 12.22 26.78 -6.51
CA PRO A 315 11.03 26.14 -7.05
C PRO A 315 11.21 24.62 -7.26
N ALA A 316 10.15 23.86 -7.03
CA ALA A 316 10.06 22.44 -7.36
C ALA A 316 8.77 22.18 -8.15
N THR A 317 8.88 21.54 -9.32
CA THR A 317 7.73 21.24 -10.18
C THR A 317 7.15 19.89 -9.79
N VAL A 318 5.84 19.83 -9.52
CA VAL A 318 5.13 18.63 -9.07
C VAL A 318 3.85 18.40 -9.88
N LEU A 319 3.34 17.16 -9.81
CA LEU A 319 1.97 16.85 -10.19
C LEU A 319 1.02 17.49 -9.18
N GLN A 320 0.09 18.31 -9.64
CA GLN A 320 -0.94 18.89 -8.77
C GLN A 320 -1.73 17.75 -8.10
N GLY A 321 -1.89 17.83 -6.78
CA GLY A 321 -2.65 16.86 -6.01
C GLY A 321 -4.14 17.20 -5.96
N TYR A 322 -4.94 16.26 -5.43
CA TYR A 322 -6.34 16.56 -5.11
C TYR A 322 -6.36 17.51 -3.90
N TRP A 323 -5.90 17.01 -2.76
CA TRP A 323 -5.46 17.82 -1.62
C TRP A 323 -3.94 17.83 -1.47
N PHE A 324 -3.24 17.06 -2.30
CA PHE A 324 -1.83 16.70 -2.09
C PHE A 324 -1.67 15.90 -0.80
N SER A 325 -2.65 15.05 -0.47
CA SER A 325 -2.58 14.04 0.58
C SER A 325 -1.50 13.01 0.22
N ALA A 326 -0.81 12.42 1.21
CA ALA A 326 0.15 11.36 0.95
C ALA A 326 -0.50 10.04 0.49
N HIS A 327 -1.83 9.92 0.59
CA HIS A 327 -2.58 8.78 0.08
C HIS A 327 -2.56 8.72 -1.46
N GLU A 328 -2.79 9.86 -2.11
CA GLU A 328 -2.89 10.04 -3.58
C GLU A 328 -1.79 9.35 -4.43
N PRO A 329 -0.51 9.29 -4.03
CA PRO A 329 0.52 8.58 -4.78
C PRO A 329 0.47 7.05 -4.70
N TRP A 330 -0.55 6.42 -4.10
CA TRP A 330 -0.63 4.97 -3.83
C TRP A 330 -0.16 4.06 -4.97
N LYS A 331 -0.60 4.35 -6.19
CA LYS A 331 -0.34 3.57 -7.41
C LYS A 331 1.14 3.25 -7.66
N VAL A 332 2.07 4.03 -7.12
CA VAL A 332 3.52 3.80 -7.27
C VAL A 332 4.05 2.69 -6.35
N LEU A 333 3.26 2.24 -5.36
CA LEU A 333 3.53 1.01 -4.61
C LEU A 333 3.26 -0.22 -5.48
N GLU A 334 2.34 -0.12 -6.44
CA GLU A 334 1.81 -1.28 -7.14
C GLU A 334 2.39 -1.48 -8.53
N MET A 335 2.47 -0.42 -9.32
CA MET A 335 2.97 -0.49 -10.70
C MET A 335 4.31 0.24 -10.85
N PRO A 336 5.15 -0.13 -11.83
CA PRO A 336 6.53 0.38 -11.96
C PRO A 336 6.61 1.79 -12.56
N TYR A 337 5.86 2.75 -12.01
CA TYR A 337 5.84 4.15 -12.43
C TYR A 337 7.24 4.79 -12.42
N PHE A 338 8.10 4.39 -11.48
CA PHE A 338 9.46 4.92 -11.34
C PHE A 338 10.47 4.38 -12.36
N ASP A 339 10.06 3.49 -13.27
CA ASP A 339 10.89 3.07 -14.41
C ASP A 339 10.89 4.08 -15.57
N VAL A 340 10.10 5.15 -15.43
CA VAL A 340 10.03 6.28 -16.36
C VAL A 340 10.61 7.51 -15.66
N ASP A 341 11.77 7.99 -16.11
CA ASP A 341 12.57 9.00 -15.40
C ASP A 341 11.80 10.29 -15.09
N ILE A 342 11.00 10.79 -16.04
CA ILE A 342 10.20 12.00 -15.84
C ILE A 342 9.16 11.81 -14.72
N VAL A 343 8.55 10.62 -14.64
CA VAL A 343 7.60 10.28 -13.57
C VAL A 343 8.33 10.22 -12.24
N LYS A 344 9.45 9.48 -12.17
CA LYS A 344 10.28 9.38 -10.98
C LYS A 344 10.72 10.75 -10.46
N GLN A 345 11.12 11.66 -11.36
CA GLN A 345 11.55 13.01 -11.00
C GLN A 345 10.39 13.85 -10.43
N VAL A 346 9.21 13.80 -11.04
CA VAL A 346 8.02 14.54 -10.58
C VAL A 346 7.58 14.06 -9.19
N TYR A 347 7.58 12.75 -8.95
CA TYR A 347 7.25 12.19 -7.64
C TYR A 347 8.33 12.51 -6.59
N ARG A 348 9.62 12.43 -6.94
CA ARG A 348 10.71 12.88 -6.04
C ARG A 348 10.51 14.33 -5.63
N ASN A 349 10.14 15.21 -6.57
CA ASN A 349 9.84 16.60 -6.26
C ASN A 349 8.62 16.73 -5.34
N GLY A 350 7.62 15.87 -5.48
CA GLY A 350 6.50 15.79 -4.53
C GLY A 350 6.97 15.60 -3.10
N GLU A 351 7.95 14.73 -2.88
CA GLU A 351 8.50 14.46 -1.55
C GLU A 351 9.40 15.59 -1.02
N VAL A 352 10.06 16.35 -1.91
CA VAL A 352 10.68 17.63 -1.55
C VAL A 352 9.62 18.59 -1.01
N VAL A 353 8.50 18.73 -1.72
CA VAL A 353 7.41 19.62 -1.30
C VAL A 353 6.84 19.18 0.05
N ARG A 354 6.51 17.89 0.23
CA ARG A 354 5.96 17.39 1.51
C ARG A 354 6.88 17.68 2.69
N THR A 355 8.14 17.27 2.58
CA THR A 355 9.10 17.40 3.68
C THR A 355 9.44 18.86 3.96
N CYS A 356 9.66 19.68 2.92
CA CYS A 356 10.05 21.06 3.09
C CYS A 356 8.90 22.00 3.46
N HIS A 357 7.68 21.72 3.02
CA HIS A 357 6.48 22.43 3.47
C HIS A 357 6.30 22.28 4.99
N SER A 358 6.35 21.05 5.49
CA SER A 358 6.25 20.79 6.94
C SER A 358 7.37 21.45 7.72
N ALA A 359 8.61 21.35 7.23
CA ALA A 359 9.76 21.98 7.88
C ALA A 359 9.67 23.52 7.92
N ALA A 360 9.22 24.15 6.84
CA ALA A 360 9.08 25.61 6.74
C ALA A 360 7.96 26.15 7.63
N ASN A 361 6.87 25.41 7.76
CA ASN A 361 5.70 25.79 8.58
C ASN A 361 5.74 25.26 10.01
N LYS A 362 6.86 24.63 10.43
CA LYS A 362 7.02 24.04 11.76
C LYS A 362 5.92 23.02 12.09
N ILE A 363 5.47 22.26 11.08
CA ILE A 363 4.53 21.16 11.25
C ILE A 363 5.36 19.94 11.70
N PRO A 364 5.06 19.31 12.86
CA PRO A 364 5.86 18.23 13.41
C PRO A 364 5.53 16.85 12.80
N GLY A 365 5.07 16.85 11.55
CA GLY A 365 4.65 15.66 10.80
C GLY A 365 4.27 16.05 9.37
N MET A 366 3.57 15.16 8.66
CA MET A 366 3.04 15.41 7.33
C MET A 366 1.57 14.97 7.23
N TYR A 367 0.91 15.40 6.16
CA TYR A 367 -0.53 15.27 5.97
C TYR A 367 -0.89 14.12 5.04
N ALA A 368 -1.94 13.40 5.41
CA ALA A 368 -2.60 12.42 4.58
C ALA A 368 -4.01 12.16 5.14
N SER A 369 -4.94 11.71 4.30
CA SER A 369 -6.33 11.43 4.67
C SER A 369 -6.38 10.41 5.80
N VAL A 370 -7.06 10.69 6.91
CA VAL A 370 -6.89 9.89 8.13
C VAL A 370 -8.11 9.98 9.04
N ASN A 371 -8.33 8.99 9.89
CA ASN A 371 -9.31 9.12 10.97
C ASN A 371 -8.94 10.28 11.91
N ASN A 372 -9.96 11.02 12.35
CA ASN A 372 -9.80 12.10 13.31
C ASN A 372 -9.42 11.55 14.70
N ALA A 373 -9.15 12.46 15.64
CA ALA A 373 -8.92 12.12 17.03
C ALA A 373 -10.07 11.30 17.64
N THR A 374 -9.73 10.49 18.64
CA THR A 374 -10.72 9.81 19.47
C THR A 374 -11.24 10.80 20.50
N ASP A 375 -12.56 10.81 20.68
CA ASP A 375 -13.20 11.60 21.73
C ASP A 375 -12.84 10.99 23.11
N PRO A 376 -12.22 11.77 24.02
CA PRO A 376 -11.81 11.27 25.33
C PRO A 376 -12.97 10.83 26.23
N VAL A 377 -14.19 11.30 25.95
CA VAL A 377 -15.40 10.97 26.72
C VAL A 377 -16.07 9.70 26.19
N THR A 378 -16.20 9.58 24.87
CA THR A 378 -16.96 8.46 24.28
C THR A 378 -16.09 7.27 23.89
N GLY A 379 -14.80 7.49 23.62
CA GLY A 379 -13.92 6.45 23.06
C GLY A 379 -14.11 6.19 21.57
N GLU A 380 -14.94 6.96 20.88
CA GLU A 380 -15.20 6.82 19.45
C GLU A 380 -14.37 7.83 18.62
N ILE A 381 -14.16 7.53 17.34
CA ILE A 381 -13.49 8.42 16.40
C ILE A 381 -14.42 9.60 16.07
N GLN A 382 -13.91 10.83 16.11
CA GLN A 382 -14.71 12.05 15.86
C GLN A 382 -15.11 12.28 14.40
N GLY A 383 -14.64 11.44 13.47
CA GLY A 383 -14.90 11.53 12.03
C GLY A 383 -13.68 11.11 11.20
N TYR A 384 -13.76 11.32 9.89
CA TYR A 384 -12.66 11.08 8.95
C TYR A 384 -12.25 12.38 8.28
N ILE A 385 -10.94 12.68 8.27
CA ILE A 385 -10.34 13.88 7.70
C ILE A 385 -9.86 13.53 6.29
N SER A 386 -10.64 13.87 5.27
CA SER A 386 -10.22 13.71 3.87
C SER A 386 -9.46 14.93 3.35
N ALA A 387 -9.94 16.14 3.65
CA ALA A 387 -9.47 17.39 3.05
C ALA A 387 -8.22 17.97 3.73
N THR A 388 -7.16 17.16 3.78
CA THR A 388 -5.85 17.47 4.38
C THR A 388 -4.71 17.26 3.40
N GLY A 389 -3.71 18.15 3.42
CA GLY A 389 -2.61 18.14 2.46
C GLY A 389 -1.92 19.50 2.33
N ILE A 390 -1.51 19.88 1.13
CA ILE A 390 -0.71 21.09 0.88
C ILE A 390 -1.43 21.99 -0.13
N GLN A 391 -2.08 23.04 0.38
CA GLN A 391 -2.97 23.90 -0.40
C GLN A 391 -2.32 24.50 -1.65
N SER A 392 -1.05 24.90 -1.58
CA SER A 392 -0.35 25.59 -2.68
C SER A 392 -0.10 24.72 -3.93
N VAL A 393 -0.24 23.40 -3.80
CA VAL A 393 -0.11 22.42 -4.89
C VAL A 393 -1.31 21.48 -4.99
N ALA A 394 -2.39 21.80 -4.28
CA ALA A 394 -3.67 21.09 -4.34
C ALA A 394 -4.59 21.71 -5.39
N SER A 395 -5.54 20.92 -5.89
CA SER A 395 -6.63 21.38 -6.75
C SER A 395 -7.90 21.69 -5.96
N GLN A 396 -8.10 21.00 -4.85
CA GLN A 396 -9.19 21.24 -3.91
C GLN A 396 -8.76 22.12 -2.74
N ASN A 397 -9.76 22.65 -2.03
CA ASN A 397 -9.52 23.33 -0.77
C ASN A 397 -9.11 22.33 0.31
N VAL A 398 -7.97 22.58 0.93
CA VAL A 398 -7.50 21.92 2.15
C VAL A 398 -8.16 22.65 3.31
N THR A 399 -9.12 21.99 3.98
CA THR A 399 -9.91 22.59 5.05
C THR A 399 -9.43 22.17 6.43
N GLU A 400 -8.64 21.10 6.52
CA GLU A 400 -8.17 20.55 7.79
C GLU A 400 -6.66 20.33 7.74
N SER A 401 -5.91 21.00 8.61
CA SER A 401 -4.44 20.92 8.66
C SER A 401 -3.92 20.78 10.09
N TYR A 402 -4.76 20.29 11.01
CA TYR A 402 -4.44 20.14 12.42
C TYR A 402 -4.08 18.71 12.82
N MET A 403 -4.28 17.72 11.94
CA MET A 403 -4.01 16.30 12.17
C MET A 403 -2.88 15.82 11.26
N ILE A 404 -1.92 15.10 11.82
CA ILE A 404 -0.80 14.48 11.11
C ILE A 404 -0.79 12.98 11.40
N THR A 405 -0.16 12.21 10.51
CA THR A 405 -0.22 10.74 10.59
C THR A 405 1.09 10.11 10.13
N PRO A 406 1.60 9.06 10.82
CA PRO A 406 2.88 8.45 10.48
C PRO A 406 2.97 7.98 9.01
N TYR A 407 1.89 7.43 8.44
CA TYR A 407 1.92 6.92 7.07
C TYR A 407 2.13 7.99 6.01
N SER A 408 1.91 9.27 6.33
CA SER A 408 2.21 10.38 5.42
C SER A 408 3.67 10.42 4.96
N SER A 409 4.56 9.69 5.64
CA SER A 409 5.98 9.54 5.30
C SER A 409 6.29 8.39 4.33
N TYR A 410 5.35 7.50 4.01
CA TYR A 410 5.59 6.36 3.13
C TYR A 410 6.13 6.76 1.75
N PRO A 411 5.62 7.80 1.07
CA PRO A 411 6.10 8.10 -0.27
C PRO A 411 7.53 8.65 -0.23
N VAL A 412 7.91 9.34 0.87
CA VAL A 412 9.30 9.76 1.13
C VAL A 412 10.21 8.55 1.27
N MET A 413 9.76 7.47 1.93
CA MET A 413 10.55 6.26 2.13
C MET A 413 10.94 5.58 0.82
N LEU A 414 10.10 5.68 -0.23
CA LEU A 414 10.39 5.15 -1.56
C LEU A 414 11.58 5.83 -2.26
N PHE A 415 11.89 7.08 -1.89
CA PHE A 415 13.05 7.82 -2.40
C PHE A 415 14.20 7.91 -1.40
N SER A 416 13.89 7.96 -0.10
CA SER A 416 14.88 8.02 0.97
C SER A 416 14.33 7.44 2.28
N LYS A 417 14.54 6.13 2.47
CA LYS A 417 14.20 5.40 3.70
C LYS A 417 14.62 6.17 4.96
N LYS A 418 15.85 6.70 5.02
CA LYS A 418 16.34 7.44 6.19
C LYS A 418 15.59 8.75 6.49
N VAL A 419 15.16 9.49 5.46
CA VAL A 419 14.42 10.75 5.66
C VAL A 419 12.97 10.45 6.01
N GLY A 420 12.34 9.50 5.31
CA GLY A 420 10.98 9.06 5.64
C GLY A 420 10.89 8.53 7.07
N LEU A 421 11.83 7.69 7.50
CA LEU A 421 11.89 7.20 8.88
C LEU A 421 12.18 8.29 9.90
N ALA A 422 12.93 9.34 9.56
CA ALA A 422 13.12 10.49 10.46
C ALA A 422 11.80 11.24 10.71
N TRP A 423 10.99 11.44 9.67
CA TRP A 423 9.65 12.02 9.80
C TRP A 423 8.68 11.10 10.55
N TRP A 424 8.67 9.81 10.23
CA TRP A 424 7.87 8.81 10.93
C TRP A 424 8.21 8.80 12.43
N HIS A 425 9.51 8.72 12.76
CA HIS A 425 10.05 8.81 14.13
C HIS A 425 9.56 10.07 14.86
N ASN A 426 9.58 11.23 14.20
CA ASN A 426 9.12 12.49 14.78
C ASN A 426 7.65 12.44 15.22
N MET A 427 6.81 11.80 14.41
CA MET A 427 5.38 11.68 14.68
C MET A 427 5.11 10.64 15.78
N VAL A 428 5.73 9.46 15.71
CA VAL A 428 5.47 8.40 16.70
C VAL A 428 6.14 8.65 18.04
N GLY A 429 7.15 9.52 18.10
CA GLY A 429 7.80 9.96 19.33
C GLY A 429 6.90 10.80 20.24
N SER A 430 5.74 11.26 19.76
CA SER A 430 4.78 11.98 20.61
C SER A 430 4.06 11.08 21.60
N LYS A 431 3.48 11.66 22.65
CA LYS A 431 2.61 10.94 23.58
C LYS A 431 1.55 10.14 22.83
N LYS A 432 1.38 8.87 23.22
CA LYS A 432 0.49 7.88 22.56
C LYS A 432 0.79 7.61 21.09
N GLY A 433 1.95 8.02 20.56
CA GLY A 433 2.33 7.81 19.16
C GLY A 433 2.71 6.35 18.83
N GLN A 434 2.93 5.52 19.84
CA GLN A 434 3.14 4.08 19.73
C GLN A 434 2.25 3.34 20.71
N ASN A 435 1.84 2.12 20.34
CA ASN A 435 0.99 1.21 21.08
C ASN A 435 1.48 -0.24 20.88
N PRO A 436 0.92 -1.25 21.57
CA PRO A 436 1.32 -2.65 21.42
C PRO A 436 1.20 -3.25 20.01
N TYR A 437 0.60 -2.51 19.07
CA TYR A 437 0.38 -2.85 17.66
C TYR A 437 1.19 -1.95 16.70
N GLY A 438 2.19 -1.22 17.20
CA GLY A 438 3.05 -0.32 16.41
C GLY A 438 2.65 1.14 16.54
N SER A 439 2.71 1.89 15.43
CA SER A 439 2.25 3.27 15.37
C SER A 439 0.75 3.41 15.59
N THR A 440 0.38 4.54 16.18
CA THR A 440 -1.00 5.00 16.31
C THR A 440 -1.43 5.73 15.04
N GLU A 441 -2.71 5.65 14.69
CA GLU A 441 -3.33 6.22 13.47
C GLU A 441 -2.89 7.65 13.15
N GLY A 442 -2.86 8.54 14.15
CA GLY A 442 -2.40 9.91 13.98
C GLY A 442 -2.55 10.75 15.24
N SER A 443 -2.04 11.97 15.18
CA SER A 443 -2.07 12.92 16.30
C SER A 443 -2.33 14.34 15.82
N ARG A 444 -2.93 15.15 16.70
CA ARG A 444 -3.02 16.58 16.46
C ARG A 444 -1.63 17.20 16.53
N ILE A 445 -1.35 18.16 15.65
CA ILE A 445 -0.07 18.88 15.61
C ILE A 445 0.23 19.65 16.91
N ASP A 446 -0.81 20.00 17.67
CA ASP A 446 -0.73 20.70 18.95
C ASP A 446 -0.53 19.76 20.16
N GLY A 447 -0.56 18.45 19.94
CA GLY A 447 -0.35 17.42 20.96
C GLY A 447 -1.48 17.26 21.98
N THR A 448 -2.67 17.79 21.68
CA THR A 448 -3.82 17.75 22.60
C THR A 448 -4.65 16.48 22.49
N LEU A 449 -4.71 15.85 21.31
CA LEU A 449 -5.46 14.61 21.07
C LEU A 449 -4.73 13.69 20.09
N VAL A 450 -5.07 12.40 20.17
CA VAL A 450 -4.66 11.35 19.23
C VAL A 450 -5.86 10.56 18.74
N SER A 451 -5.73 9.96 17.56
CA SER A 451 -6.67 8.94 17.12
C SER A 451 -6.24 7.60 17.73
N SER A 452 -6.89 7.17 18.80
CA SER A 452 -6.64 5.88 19.47
C SER A 452 -7.21 4.73 18.64
N PHE A 453 -6.63 4.56 17.46
CA PHE A 453 -7.05 3.64 16.42
C PHE A 453 -5.82 3.09 15.70
N VAL A 454 -5.97 1.94 15.07
CA VAL A 454 -4.98 1.33 14.17
C VAL A 454 -5.70 0.81 12.94
N SER A 455 -5.27 1.21 11.74
CA SER A 455 -5.85 0.79 10.46
C SER A 455 -4.80 0.29 9.49
N TRP A 456 -5.23 -0.42 8.44
CA TRP A 456 -4.31 -0.81 7.37
C TRP A 456 -3.71 0.42 6.67
N ASP A 457 -4.55 1.41 6.31
CA ASP A 457 -4.13 2.62 5.60
C ASP A 457 -3.05 3.40 6.36
N SER A 458 -3.22 3.61 7.66
CA SER A 458 -2.28 4.41 8.45
C SER A 458 -1.02 3.67 8.91
N LYS A 459 -0.94 2.36 8.65
CA LYS A 459 0.13 1.50 9.17
C LYS A 459 0.83 0.75 8.06
N ILE A 460 0.08 -0.12 7.38
CA ILE A 460 0.64 -1.11 6.47
C ILE A 460 1.05 -0.47 5.14
N THR A 461 0.49 0.67 4.77
CA THR A 461 1.03 1.50 3.68
C THR A 461 2.51 1.85 3.91
N THR A 462 2.88 2.19 5.15
CA THR A 462 4.29 2.45 5.52
C THR A 462 5.13 1.18 5.39
N VAL A 463 4.62 0.06 5.89
CA VAL A 463 5.32 -1.24 5.84
C VAL A 463 5.57 -1.66 4.40
N VAL A 464 4.55 -1.61 3.55
CA VAL A 464 4.66 -1.95 2.12
C VAL A 464 5.65 -1.02 1.41
N ALA A 465 5.66 0.28 1.72
CA ALA A 465 6.64 1.20 1.17
C ALA A 465 8.07 0.86 1.62
N MET A 466 8.28 0.45 2.87
CA MET A 466 9.58 -0.02 3.35
C MET A 466 10.06 -1.28 2.64
N LEU A 467 9.13 -2.14 2.23
CA LEU A 467 9.39 -3.33 1.41
C LEU A 467 9.60 -2.98 -0.08
N GLY A 468 9.43 -1.72 -0.48
CA GLY A 468 9.62 -1.24 -1.85
C GLY A 468 8.37 -1.29 -2.74
N GLY A 469 7.19 -1.54 -2.16
CA GLY A 469 5.97 -1.85 -2.91
C GLY A 469 6.05 -3.21 -3.62
N VAL A 470 5.07 -3.55 -4.45
CA VAL A 470 5.10 -4.75 -5.31
C VAL A 470 5.43 -4.45 -6.76
N GLN A 471 5.81 -3.20 -7.08
CA GLN A 471 6.13 -2.75 -8.44
C GLN A 471 7.13 -3.65 -9.18
N ASP A 472 8.10 -4.26 -8.49
CA ASP A 472 9.09 -5.14 -9.11
C ASP A 472 8.49 -6.49 -9.53
N LEU A 473 7.61 -7.05 -8.70
CA LEU A 473 6.85 -8.26 -9.01
C LEU A 473 5.88 -8.00 -10.16
N VAL A 474 5.13 -6.90 -10.09
CA VAL A 474 4.22 -6.48 -11.15
C VAL A 474 4.97 -6.25 -12.45
N ARG A 475 6.12 -5.56 -12.42
CA ARG A 475 6.98 -5.35 -13.60
C ARG A 475 7.37 -6.66 -14.27
N ASP A 476 7.82 -7.64 -13.50
CA ASP A 476 8.28 -8.92 -14.05
C ASP A 476 7.14 -9.69 -14.72
N ARG A 477 5.95 -9.64 -14.13
CA ARG A 477 4.77 -10.25 -14.72
C ARG A 477 4.26 -9.47 -15.95
N MET A 478 4.28 -8.14 -15.92
CA MET A 478 3.96 -7.32 -17.09
C MET A 478 4.92 -7.59 -18.26
N LYS A 479 6.19 -7.91 -17.99
CA LYS A 479 7.15 -8.32 -19.02
C LYS A 479 6.80 -9.69 -19.61
N SER A 480 6.44 -10.66 -18.77
CA SER A 480 6.05 -12.00 -19.25
C SER A 480 4.75 -11.98 -20.06
N GLU A 481 3.82 -11.09 -19.71
CA GLU A 481 2.57 -10.87 -20.44
C GLU A 481 2.70 -9.86 -21.60
N GLY A 482 3.89 -9.29 -21.84
CA GLY A 482 4.17 -8.41 -22.98
C GLY A 482 3.58 -6.99 -22.92
N VAL A 483 3.04 -6.57 -21.78
CA VAL A 483 2.38 -5.25 -21.61
C VAL A 483 3.29 -4.16 -21.01
N TYR A 484 4.46 -4.53 -20.49
CA TYR A 484 5.37 -3.60 -19.81
C TYR A 484 5.89 -2.45 -20.70
N ASN A 485 6.22 -2.72 -21.97
CA ASN A 485 6.72 -1.67 -22.86
C ASN A 485 5.60 -0.67 -23.21
N GLU A 486 4.38 -1.16 -23.47
CA GLU A 486 3.21 -0.31 -23.73
C GLU A 486 2.90 0.60 -22.51
N PHE A 487 2.99 0.06 -21.29
CA PHE A 487 2.89 0.85 -20.06
C PHE A 487 3.89 2.02 -20.03
N LYS A 488 5.17 1.75 -20.28
CA LYS A 488 6.21 2.78 -20.28
C LYS A 488 5.99 3.82 -21.36
N ASP A 489 5.62 3.41 -22.56
CA ASP A 489 5.43 4.32 -23.68
C ASP A 489 4.26 5.26 -23.45
N VAL A 490 3.15 4.73 -22.92
CA VAL A 490 1.97 5.53 -22.55
C VAL A 490 2.30 6.49 -21.41
N LEU A 491 2.94 6.04 -20.31
CA LEU A 491 3.36 6.93 -19.23
C LEU A 491 4.30 8.03 -19.72
N LYS A 492 5.32 7.67 -20.49
CA LYS A 492 6.28 8.61 -21.05
C LYS A 492 5.58 9.65 -21.93
N ARG A 493 4.60 9.23 -22.74
CA ARG A 493 3.80 10.14 -23.56
C ARG A 493 3.02 11.12 -22.69
N GLU A 494 2.17 10.63 -21.79
CA GLU A 494 1.27 11.48 -21.00
C GLU A 494 2.04 12.43 -20.08
N TYR A 495 3.10 11.96 -19.41
CA TYR A 495 3.92 12.84 -18.55
C TYR A 495 4.72 13.88 -19.35
N ASN A 496 5.30 13.54 -20.50
CA ASN A 496 6.05 14.53 -21.30
C ASN A 496 5.14 15.58 -21.97
N MET A 497 3.85 15.29 -22.15
CA MET A 497 2.89 16.30 -22.63
C MET A 497 2.71 17.43 -21.61
N VAL A 498 2.82 17.13 -20.31
CA VAL A 498 2.55 18.05 -19.20
C VAL A 498 3.85 18.64 -18.60
N PHE A 499 4.85 17.80 -18.35
CA PHE A 499 6.06 18.14 -17.58
C PHE A 499 7.26 18.46 -18.47
N LYS A 500 7.25 19.63 -19.12
CA LYS A 500 8.29 20.03 -20.09
C LYS A 500 9.52 20.69 -19.45
N ASN A 501 9.33 21.44 -18.36
CA ASN A 501 10.35 22.26 -17.71
C ASN A 501 10.41 21.98 -16.20
N VAL A 502 10.71 20.73 -15.84
CA VAL A 502 10.73 20.29 -14.43
C VAL A 502 11.87 20.97 -13.65
N LYS A 503 11.53 21.69 -12.60
CA LYS A 503 12.44 22.34 -11.64
C LYS A 503 12.55 21.51 -10.36
N GLY A 504 13.57 21.79 -9.54
CA GLY A 504 13.67 21.21 -8.19
C GLY A 504 14.64 20.03 -8.04
N ASN A 505 15.32 19.61 -9.11
CA ASN A 505 16.25 18.46 -9.07
C ASN A 505 17.37 18.62 -8.04
N ASN A 506 17.78 19.87 -7.77
CA ASN A 506 18.86 20.20 -6.83
C ASN A 506 18.35 20.59 -5.42
N VAL A 507 17.05 20.44 -5.16
CA VAL A 507 16.48 20.72 -3.83
C VAL A 507 16.49 19.41 -3.05
N ASP A 508 17.15 19.43 -1.90
CA ASP A 508 17.20 18.30 -0.97
C ASP A 508 15.90 18.16 -0.18
N PHE A 509 15.62 16.93 0.25
CA PHE A 509 14.56 16.67 1.22
C PHE A 509 14.86 17.40 2.55
N CYS A 510 13.82 17.90 3.20
CA CYS A 510 13.94 18.52 4.50
C CYS A 510 13.74 17.50 5.64
N LEU A 511 14.34 17.79 6.79
CA LEU A 511 14.16 17.01 8.02
C LEU A 511 13.14 17.69 8.94
N PRO A 512 12.54 16.96 9.90
CA PRO A 512 11.70 17.55 10.93
C PRO A 512 12.40 18.71 11.66
N THR A 513 11.70 19.83 11.83
CA THR A 513 12.18 21.04 12.52
C THR A 513 11.35 21.40 13.76
N ALA A 514 10.26 20.66 14.00
CA ALA A 514 9.34 20.85 15.11
C ALA A 514 8.96 19.49 15.73
N GLN A 515 8.62 19.51 17.01
CA GLN A 515 8.12 18.34 17.76
C GLN A 515 6.66 18.55 18.12
N ILE A 516 5.91 17.47 18.27
CA ILE A 516 4.55 17.52 18.80
C ILE A 516 4.63 17.93 20.28
N PRO A 517 3.95 19.01 20.72
CA PRO A 517 4.03 19.46 22.11
C PRO A 517 3.46 18.44 23.10
N GLU A 518 4.00 18.37 24.32
CA GLU A 518 3.40 17.61 25.41
C GLU A 518 2.35 18.47 26.14
N LYS A 519 1.06 18.14 25.97
CA LYS A 519 -0.08 18.92 26.51
C LYS A 519 -0.97 18.13 27.48
N GLY A 520 -0.39 17.19 28.21
CA GLY A 520 -1.09 16.42 29.26
C GLY A 520 -1.57 15.02 28.82
N LEU A 521 -1.38 14.65 27.55
CA LEU A 521 -1.52 13.25 27.13
C LEU A 521 -0.47 12.38 27.81
N VAL A 522 -0.89 11.18 28.21
CA VAL A 522 -0.01 10.16 28.81
C VAL A 522 0.04 8.95 27.87
N ASP A 523 1.24 8.37 27.72
CA ASP A 523 1.44 7.16 26.92
C ASP A 523 0.52 6.03 27.37
N TYR A 524 0.24 5.09 26.47
CA TYR A 524 -0.55 3.93 26.80
C TYR A 524 0.16 3.08 27.86
N THR A 525 -0.57 2.57 28.86
CA THR A 525 0.05 1.83 29.97
C THR A 525 0.67 0.49 29.54
N LYS A 526 0.34 -0.01 28.35
CA LYS A 526 0.98 -1.20 27.74
C LYS A 526 2.09 -0.85 26.75
N CYS A 527 2.39 0.44 26.56
CA CYS A 527 3.42 0.93 25.64
C CYS A 527 3.95 2.30 26.11
N ASN A 528 4.79 2.30 27.13
CA ASN A 528 5.37 3.51 27.71
C ASN A 528 6.88 3.41 27.94
#